data_AF-A0A950HCD6-F1
#
_entry.id   AF-A0A950HCD6-F1
#
_cell.length_a   1.000
_cell.length_b   1.000
_cell.length_c   1.000
_cell.angle_alpha   90.00
_cell.angle_beta   90.00
_cell.angle_gamma   90.00
#
_symmetry.space_group_name_H-M   'P 1'
#
loop_
_entity.id
_entity.type
_entity.pdbx_description
1 polymer ?
#
loop_
_entity_poly.entity_id
_entity_poly.type
_entity_poly.pdbx_seq_one_letter_code
_entity_poly.pdbx_strand_id
1 'polypeptide(L)'
;MILAHGSIEVAGRNNARKRTAYNFHSGIAVVGDFSSKDGPKGDKGPIRPSKQQIDSLVRLCRQMQERYRIPLQCVVRHSDIATRCCRGDRFPFTSFLRQLHSGESAIWRLSLQ
;
A
#
# COMPACT_ATOMS: atom_id res chain seq x y z
N MET A 1 -6.33 0.56 -6.79
CA MET A 1 -7.12 0.40 -5.56
C MET A 1 -7.22 -1.08 -5.24
N ILE A 2 -7.11 -1.46 -3.96
CA ILE A 2 -7.25 -2.83 -3.50
C ILE A 2 -8.56 -2.93 -2.74
N LEU A 3 -9.53 -3.62 -3.32
CA LEU A 3 -10.87 -3.80 -2.78
C LEU A 3 -10.87 -4.78 -1.59
N ALA A 4 -11.95 -4.84 -0.81
CA ALA A 4 -12.03 -5.66 0.41
C ALA A 4 -11.73 -7.16 0.19
N HIS A 5 -12.17 -7.72 -0.94
CA HIS A 5 -11.89 -9.10 -1.39
C HIS A 5 -10.50 -9.30 -2.03
N GLY A 6 -9.64 -8.29 -2.03
CA GLY A 6 -8.28 -8.37 -2.55
C GLY A 6 -8.10 -8.08 -4.05
N SER A 7 -9.17 -7.94 -4.85
CA SER A 7 -9.00 -7.57 -6.26
C SER A 7 -8.37 -6.17 -6.41
N ILE A 8 -7.55 -6.04 -7.45
CA ILE A 8 -6.82 -4.82 -7.77
C ILE A 8 -7.52 -4.14 -8.94
N GLU A 9 -7.95 -2.91 -8.73
CA GLU A 9 -8.50 -2.06 -9.78
C GLU A 9 -7.52 -0.93 -10.10
N VAL A 10 -7.28 -0.67 -11.38
CA VAL A 10 -6.58 0.54 -11.79
C VAL A 10 -7.55 1.69 -11.60
N ALA A 11 -7.26 2.59 -10.66
CA ALA A 11 -8.00 3.84 -10.61
C ALA A 11 -7.78 4.55 -11.96
N GLY A 12 -8.84 4.80 -12.70
CA GLY A 12 -8.76 5.47 -14.00
C GLY A 12 -7.96 6.77 -13.89
N ARG A 13 -7.21 7.13 -14.95
CA ARG A 13 -6.56 8.45 -15.07
C ARG A 13 -7.63 9.55 -15.15
N ASN A 14 -8.35 9.80 -14.07
CA ASN A 14 -9.35 10.86 -13.99
C ASN A 14 -8.72 12.06 -13.29
N ASN A 15 -8.62 13.15 -14.06
CA ASN A 15 -8.19 14.51 -13.71
C ASN A 15 -8.30 14.87 -12.23
N ALA A 16 -7.32 14.46 -11.42
CA ALA A 16 -7.13 14.99 -10.09
C ALA A 16 -6.61 16.42 -10.22
N ARG A 17 -7.39 17.36 -9.70
CA ARG A 17 -7.18 18.81 -9.56
C ARG A 17 -5.73 19.30 -9.74
N LYS A 18 -5.58 20.28 -10.64
CA LYS A 18 -4.48 21.22 -10.86
C LYS A 18 -3.14 20.84 -10.18
N ARG A 19 -2.33 20.12 -10.98
CA ARG A 19 -0.86 19.98 -10.91
C ARG A 19 -0.19 21.24 -10.35
N THR A 20 0.34 21.15 -9.14
CA THR A 20 1.64 21.76 -8.84
C THR A 20 2.69 20.67 -9.08
N ALA A 21 3.76 21.05 -9.79
CA ALA A 21 4.82 20.17 -10.22
C ALA A 21 5.47 19.44 -9.03
N TYR A 22 6.03 18.25 -9.27
CA TYR A 22 6.76 17.39 -8.32
C TYR A 22 5.92 16.46 -7.42
N ASN A 23 5.26 15.46 -8.01
CA ASN A 23 4.90 14.23 -7.29
C ASN A 23 5.48 13.03 -8.04
N PHE A 24 6.71 12.62 -7.70
CA PHE A 24 7.34 11.38 -8.19
C PHE A 24 6.78 10.11 -7.51
N HIS A 25 5.68 10.22 -6.77
CA HIS A 25 5.13 9.14 -5.96
C HIS A 25 3.92 8.51 -6.67
N SER A 26 3.99 7.19 -6.90
CA SER A 26 2.84 6.40 -7.35
C SER A 26 2.05 5.89 -6.14
N GLY A 27 0.76 6.20 -6.07
CA GLY A 27 -0.08 5.83 -4.92
C GLY A 27 -0.86 4.53 -5.13
N ILE A 28 -0.83 3.64 -4.13
CA ILE A 28 -1.73 2.49 -4.02
C ILE A 28 -2.67 2.75 -2.84
N ALA A 29 -3.98 2.72 -3.08
CA ALA A 29 -5.00 2.86 -2.04
C ALA A 29 -5.63 1.50 -1.71
N VAL A 30 -5.76 1.21 -0.42
CA VAL A 30 -6.51 0.06 0.12
C VAL A 30 -7.87 0.57 0.58
N VAL A 31 -8.95 -0.03 0.06
CA VAL A 31 -10.31 0.42 0.37
C VAL A 31 -10.72 -0.01 1.78
N GLY A 32 -11.10 0.97 2.60
CA GLY A 32 -11.58 0.80 3.96
C GLY A 32 -11.31 2.04 4.80
N ASP A 33 -12.04 2.18 5.91
CA ASP A 33 -11.74 3.17 6.94
C ASP A 33 -10.90 2.52 8.03
N PHE A 34 -9.59 2.76 7.97
CA PHE A 34 -8.64 2.24 8.95
C PHE A 34 -8.26 3.31 9.98
N SER A 35 -9.13 4.28 10.25
CA SER A 35 -8.90 5.26 11.28
C SER A 35 -9.32 4.77 12.66
N SER A 36 -8.54 5.13 13.67
CA SER A 36 -8.95 5.02 15.09
C SER A 36 -10.02 6.02 15.48
N LYS A 37 -10.13 7.14 14.76
CA LYS A 37 -11.09 8.23 15.04
C LYS A 37 -12.47 7.97 14.46
N ASP A 38 -12.53 7.27 13.34
CA ASP A 38 -13.75 6.98 12.60
C ASP A 38 -14.07 5.47 12.73
N GLY A 39 -15.10 5.12 13.49
CA GLY A 39 -15.49 3.72 13.73
C GLY A 39 -14.56 2.98 14.70
N PRO A 40 -14.41 3.44 15.96
CA PRO A 40 -13.48 2.86 16.91
C PRO A 40 -13.76 1.37 17.19
N LYS A 41 -15.00 0.90 17.01
CA LYS A 41 -15.44 -0.48 17.28
C LYS A 41 -15.75 -1.28 16.00
N GLY A 42 -15.44 -0.76 14.81
CA GLY A 42 -15.74 -1.44 13.53
C GLY A 42 -17.17 -1.25 13.03
N ASP A 43 -17.86 -0.29 13.62
CA ASP A 43 -19.22 0.16 13.30
C ASP A 43 -19.37 0.71 11.86
N LYS A 44 -18.25 1.09 11.21
CA LYS A 44 -18.20 1.51 9.80
C LYS A 44 -17.55 0.49 8.87
N GLY A 45 -17.36 -0.75 9.34
CA GLY A 45 -16.66 -1.81 8.63
C GLY A 45 -15.34 -2.22 9.29
N PRO A 46 -14.50 -3.00 8.59
CA PRO A 46 -13.28 -3.57 9.16
C PRO A 46 -12.31 -2.49 9.64
N ILE A 47 -11.92 -2.56 10.91
CA ILE A 47 -10.93 -1.64 11.51
C ILE A 47 -9.50 -1.85 11.01
N ARG A 48 -9.26 -2.95 10.27
CA ARG A 48 -7.99 -3.33 9.66
C ARG A 48 -8.25 -3.90 8.27
N PRO A 49 -7.28 -3.80 7.34
CA PRO A 49 -7.37 -4.47 6.06
C PRO A 49 -7.54 -5.99 6.23
N SER A 50 -8.26 -6.61 5.30
CA SER A 50 -8.37 -8.06 5.24
C SER A 50 -7.03 -8.70 4.89
N LYS A 51 -6.86 -9.99 5.21
CA LYS A 51 -5.67 -10.75 4.79
C LYS A 51 -5.50 -10.72 3.27
N GLN A 52 -6.59 -10.87 2.52
CA GLN A 52 -6.58 -10.81 1.05
C GLN A 52 -6.11 -9.45 0.53
N GLN A 53 -6.48 -8.35 1.20
CA GLN A 53 -5.97 -7.01 0.84
C GLN A 53 -4.47 -6.89 1.06
N ILE A 54 -3.95 -7.40 2.18
CA ILE A 54 -2.51 -7.38 2.48
C ILE A 54 -1.74 -8.26 1.49
N ASP A 55 -2.21 -9.47 1.22
CA ASP A 55 -1.56 -10.40 0.29
C ASP A 55 -1.49 -9.82 -1.13
N SER A 56 -2.59 -9.22 -1.61
CA SER A 56 -2.63 -8.51 -2.89
C SER A 56 -1.72 -7.29 -2.92
N LEU A 57 -1.64 -6.53 -1.82
CA LEU A 57 -0.75 -5.38 -1.73
C LEU A 57 0.72 -5.81 -1.79
N VAL A 58 1.10 -6.84 -1.05
CA VAL A 58 2.46 -7.41 -1.08
C VAL A 58 2.81 -7.88 -2.49
N ARG A 59 1.92 -8.63 -3.15
CA ARG A 59 2.12 -9.09 -4.53
C ARG A 59 2.31 -7.94 -5.50
N LEU A 60 1.46 -6.91 -5.44
CA LEU A 60 1.54 -5.74 -6.32
C LEU A 60 2.83 -4.95 -6.07
N CYS A 61 3.19 -4.71 -4.82
CA CYS A 61 4.43 -4.02 -4.48
C CYS A 61 5.64 -4.76 -5.01
N ARG A 62 5.73 -6.10 -4.84
CA ARG A 62 6.83 -6.88 -5.40
C ARG A 62 6.93 -6.76 -6.92
N GLN A 63 5.81 -6.85 -7.63
CA GLN A 63 5.79 -6.66 -9.09
C GLN A 63 6.29 -5.28 -9.51
N MET A 64 5.94 -4.23 -8.76
CA MET A 64 6.42 -2.87 -9.02
C MET A 64 7.90 -2.71 -8.68
N GLN A 65 8.37 -3.27 -7.56
CA GLN A 65 9.78 -3.27 -7.18
C GLN A 65 10.64 -3.98 -8.23
N GLU A 66 10.20 -5.13 -8.71
CA GLU A 66 10.90 -5.89 -9.75
C GLU A 66 10.93 -5.11 -11.07
N ARG A 67 9.77 -4.63 -11.54
CA ARG A 67 9.63 -3.96 -12.83
C ARG A 67 10.34 -2.60 -12.91
N TYR A 68 10.31 -1.84 -11.82
CA TYR A 68 10.80 -0.45 -11.80
C TYR A 68 12.02 -0.25 -10.89
N ARG A 69 12.57 -1.33 -10.32
CA ARG A 69 13.72 -1.30 -9.39
C ARG A 69 13.50 -0.37 -8.20
N ILE A 70 12.26 -0.34 -7.69
CA ILE A 70 11.90 0.48 -6.53
C ILE A 70 12.46 -0.20 -5.28
N PRO A 71 13.39 0.42 -4.53
CA PRO A 71 13.96 -0.19 -3.37
C PRO A 71 12.98 -0.10 -2.18
N LEU A 72 13.10 -1.02 -1.22
CA LEU A 72 12.14 -1.14 -0.10
C LEU A 72 11.97 0.17 0.68
N GLN A 73 13.03 0.95 0.86
CA GLN A 73 13.01 2.24 1.56
C GLN A 73 12.16 3.32 0.87
N CYS A 74 11.82 3.14 -0.42
CA CYS A 74 10.92 4.04 -1.14
C CYS A 74 9.44 3.69 -0.93
N VAL A 75 9.13 2.59 -0.23
CA VAL A 75 7.78 2.23 0.17
C VAL A 75 7.47 2.97 1.47
N VAL A 76 6.70 4.05 1.36
CA VAL A 76 6.32 4.93 2.48
C VAL A 76 4.81 4.99 2.65
N ARG A 77 4.33 5.29 3.86
CA ARG A 77 2.91 5.63 4.04
C ARG A 77 2.67 7.01 3.47
N HIS A 78 1.44 7.25 3.01
CA HIS A 78 1.08 8.60 2.59
C HIS A 78 1.21 9.62 3.76
N SER A 79 0.99 9.19 5.01
CA SER A 79 1.22 10.02 6.21
C SER A 79 2.67 10.43 6.43
N ASP A 80 3.64 9.67 5.88
CA ASP A 80 5.06 9.97 6.04
C ASP A 80 5.50 11.13 5.12
N ILE A 81 4.72 11.42 4.06
CA ILE A 81 5.02 12.47 3.07
C ILE A 81 3.94 13.57 3.00
N ALA A 82 2.74 13.32 3.54
CA ALA A 82 1.63 14.28 3.54
C ALA A 82 0.93 14.27 4.91
N THR A 83 1.20 15.30 5.71
CA THR A 83 0.80 15.41 7.12
C THR A 83 -0.69 15.69 7.37
N ARG A 84 -1.47 16.13 6.37
CA ARG A 84 -2.81 16.72 6.64
C ARG A 84 -4.03 15.89 6.26
N CYS A 85 -3.91 14.76 5.55
CA CYS A 85 -5.09 14.16 4.92
C CYS A 85 -5.35 12.66 5.16
N CYS A 86 -4.39 11.88 5.68
CA CYS A 86 -4.59 10.43 5.79
C CYS A 86 -4.75 9.97 7.24
N ARG A 87 -5.95 9.43 7.53
CA ARG A 87 -6.35 8.99 8.87
C ARG A 87 -6.21 7.48 9.11
N GLY A 88 -5.62 6.72 8.20
CA GLY A 88 -5.53 5.24 8.27
C GLY A 88 -4.47 4.71 9.24
N ASP A 89 -4.44 5.19 10.49
CA ASP A 89 -3.45 4.83 11.51
C ASP A 89 -3.50 3.36 11.97
N ARG A 90 -4.60 2.66 11.70
CA ARG A 90 -4.73 1.21 11.94
C ARG A 90 -4.19 0.36 10.80
N PHE A 91 -3.70 0.95 9.71
CA PHE A 91 -3.01 0.19 8.67
C PHE A 91 -1.74 -0.44 9.25
N PRO A 92 -1.54 -1.77 9.13
CA PRO A 92 -0.45 -2.47 9.81
C PRO A 92 0.87 -2.36 9.05
N PHE A 93 1.41 -1.15 8.93
CA PHE A 93 2.53 -0.83 8.04
C PHE A 93 3.81 -1.62 8.34
N THR A 94 4.17 -1.75 9.62
CA THR A 94 5.37 -2.49 10.03
C THR A 94 5.30 -3.97 9.66
N SER A 95 4.15 -4.63 9.86
CA SER A 95 4.01 -6.04 9.49
C SER A 95 3.92 -6.23 7.97
N PHE A 96 3.29 -5.29 7.26
CA PHE A 96 3.28 -5.24 5.81
C PHE A 96 4.72 -5.14 5.23
N LEU A 97 5.53 -4.19 5.71
CA LEU A 97 6.93 -4.04 5.26
C LEU A 97 7.75 -5.30 5.54
N ARG A 98 7.54 -5.96 6.69
CA ARG A 98 8.19 -7.23 7.00
C ARG A 98 7.83 -8.30 5.98
N GLN A 99 6.55 -8.47 5.66
CA GLN A 99 6.11 -9.43 4.64
C GLN A 99 6.65 -9.10 3.25
N LEU A 100 6.74 -7.82 2.90
CA LEU A 100 7.31 -7.38 1.64
C LEU A 100 8.79 -7.80 1.53
N HIS A 101 9.58 -7.52 2.57
CA HIS A 101 11.01 -7.86 2.64
C HIS A 101 11.30 -9.36 2.65
N SER A 102 10.52 -10.16 3.38
CA SER A 102 10.77 -11.61 3.50
C SER A 102 10.71 -12.38 2.17
N GLY A 103 10.17 -11.78 1.09
CA GLY A 103 10.19 -12.36 -0.26
C GLY A 103 11.39 -11.98 -1.13
N GLU A 104 12.14 -10.92 -0.79
CA GLU A 104 13.30 -10.49 -1.58
C GLU A 104 14.45 -11.51 -1.51
N SER A 105 14.59 -12.21 -0.39
CA SER A 105 15.67 -13.19 -0.17
C SER A 105 15.55 -14.47 -0.99
N ALA A 106 14.39 -14.75 -1.60
CA ALA A 106 14.17 -15.98 -2.37
C ALA A 106 14.53 -15.84 -3.85
N ILE A 107 14.44 -14.64 -4.43
CA ILE A 107 14.63 -14.43 -5.88
C ILE A 107 16.12 -14.22 -6.23
N TRP A 108 16.90 -13.58 -5.36
CA TRP A 108 18.33 -13.35 -5.62
C TRP A 108 19.25 -14.55 -5.33
N ARG A 109 18.74 -15.63 -4.71
CA ARG A 109 19.53 -16.87 -4.48
C ARG A 109 19.59 -17.82 -5.68
N LEU A 110 18.70 -17.67 -6.66
CA LEU A 110 18.60 -18.58 -7.81
C LEU A 110 19.33 -18.07 -9.07
N SER A 111 20.06 -16.95 -8.98
CA SER A 111 20.88 -16.43 -10.10
C SER A 111 22.39 -16.50 -9.85
N LEU A 112 22.83 -17.31 -8.88
CA LEU A 112 24.26 -17.53 -8.58
C LEU A 112 24.63 -19.02 -8.49
N GLN A 113 23.92 -19.88 -9.21
CA GLN A 113 24.33 -21.27 -9.49
C GLN A 113 24.32 -21.48 -11.01
#